data_AF-I1QQQ6-F1
#
_entry.id   AF-I1QQQ6-F1
#
_cell.length_a   1.000
_cell.length_b   1.000
_cell.length_c   1.000
_cell.angle_alpha   90.00
_cell.angle_beta   90.00
_cell.angle_gamma   90.00
#
_symmetry.space_group_name_H-M   'P 1'
#
loop_
_entity.id
_entity.type
_entity.pdbx_description
1 polymer ?
#
loop_
_entity_poly.entity_id
_entity_poly.type
_entity_poly.pdbx_seq_one_letter_code
_entity_poly.pdbx_strand_id
1 'polypeptide(L)'
;MRGAKRPLGAVMAWVRRQPPKVKAFLAVVTGMAALVFIRFIVHDHDNLFVAAEAAHALGIAVLIYKLTKEKTCAGLSLKSQDLTALFLAVRLYCSFVMEYDIHTVLDTATLAATLFVIYMIRFKLRPTYMVDKDNFALYYVVVPCAVLALLIHPSTSHNIVNRISWAFCVYLEAVSVLPQLRLMQNTKIVEPFTAHYVFALGVARFLSCAHWVLQVLDTRGRLLTALGYGLWPSMVLLSEIVQTFILADFCYYYVKSLVGGQLVLRLPSGVVQNGERKSYDVLQRFGFHTICMVAFGHDLPCLADGGVMEDARSDFMHSFGEAQNLVVGRFFDLIEVSWKIKKWLNVGTIRRLRKAIADVHTFAMDIVRARRQSASVQDRDDVLSRFVASDEHSDEVLRDIVLSFLIVGRDTTASGLSWFFCLLSSRPDVVARIADEVRAVRKPTDTRLGEPFRFDALWEMHYLHAALTESMRLYPPASVVRGGRHTPRRHARPRRLVRDVQRTRHRARTAWSTGRSGGSARMACSSRRAREREMPASQRKRD
;
A
#
# COMPACT_ATOMS: atom_id res chain seq x y z
N MET A 1 -2.10 16.79 42.34
CA MET A 1 -0.85 17.04 41.58
C MET A 1 -1.11 16.77 40.10
N ARG A 2 -1.05 17.80 39.24
CA ARG A 2 -1.25 17.66 37.78
C ARG A 2 0.03 17.09 37.16
N GLY A 3 -0.02 15.86 36.64
CA GLY A 3 1.11 15.22 35.98
C GLY A 3 1.66 16.07 34.84
N ALA A 4 2.95 16.39 34.90
CA ALA A 4 3.66 17.10 33.85
C ALA A 4 3.47 16.38 32.51
N LYS A 5 2.69 16.97 31.60
CA LYS A 5 2.58 16.48 30.23
C LYS A 5 3.96 16.61 29.61
N ARG A 6 4.65 15.48 29.38
CA ARG A 6 5.96 15.44 28.73
C ARG A 6 5.91 16.32 27.46
N PRO A 7 6.69 17.40 27.36
CA PRO A 7 6.58 18.38 26.28
C PRO A 7 6.76 17.73 24.90
N LEU A 8 7.64 16.73 24.81
CA LEU A 8 7.83 15.87 23.64
C LEU A 8 6.56 15.13 23.20
N GLY A 9 5.73 14.69 24.14
CA GLY A 9 4.46 14.03 23.87
C GLY A 9 3.40 14.97 23.30
N ALA A 10 3.37 16.23 23.78
CA ALA A 10 2.47 17.26 23.26
C ALA A 10 2.85 17.66 21.83
N VAL A 11 4.15 17.83 21.55
CA VAL A 11 4.67 18.12 20.21
C VAL A 11 4.40 16.95 19.26
N MET A 12 4.70 15.71 19.64
CA MET A 12 4.40 14.53 18.80
C MET A 12 2.90 14.37 18.52
N ALA A 13 2.03 14.64 19.51
CA ALA A 13 0.59 14.58 19.32
C ALA A 13 0.09 15.67 18.37
N TRP A 14 0.68 16.87 18.43
CA TRP A 14 0.39 17.96 17.52
C TRP A 14 0.86 17.63 16.09
N VAL A 15 2.09 17.15 15.91
CA VAL A 15 2.64 16.75 14.60
C VAL A 15 1.78 15.66 13.95
N ARG A 16 1.30 14.67 14.72
CA ARG A 16 0.41 13.62 14.19
C ARG A 16 -0.91 14.15 13.64
N ARG A 17 -1.45 15.23 14.20
CA ARG A 17 -2.73 15.85 13.79
C ARG A 17 -2.61 16.74 12.55
N GLN A 18 -1.39 17.06 12.12
CA GLN A 18 -1.17 17.93 10.98
C GLN A 18 -1.47 17.25 9.63
N PRO A 19 -1.96 18.02 8.62
CA PRO A 19 -2.20 17.50 7.27
C PRO A 19 -0.88 17.06 6.61
N PRO A 20 -0.91 16.14 5.62
CA PRO A 20 0.30 15.56 5.02
C PRO A 20 1.24 16.60 4.42
N LYS A 21 0.71 17.73 3.93
CA LYS A 21 1.52 18.86 3.44
C LYS A 21 2.32 19.55 4.53
N VAL A 22 1.72 19.73 5.72
CA VAL A 22 2.39 20.35 6.86
C VAL A 22 3.39 19.36 7.45
N LYS A 23 3.12 18.04 7.41
CA LYS A 23 4.11 17.02 7.77
C LYS A 23 5.29 16.98 6.80
N ALA A 24 5.03 17.06 5.50
CA ALA A 24 6.08 17.15 4.48
C ALA A 24 6.89 18.45 4.65
N PHE A 25 6.22 19.58 4.88
CA PHE A 25 6.87 20.84 5.19
C PHE A 25 7.70 20.76 6.47
N LEU A 26 7.17 20.20 7.57
CA LEU A 26 7.92 19.98 8.80
C LEU A 26 9.13 19.08 8.56
N ALA A 27 8.98 18.00 7.79
CA ALA A 27 10.07 17.09 7.48
C ALA A 27 11.17 17.79 6.68
N VAL A 28 10.81 18.63 5.71
CA VAL A 28 11.76 19.47 4.96
C VAL A 28 12.43 20.49 5.88
N VAL A 29 11.68 21.18 6.73
CA VAL A 29 12.23 22.16 7.68
C VAL A 29 13.14 21.49 8.71
N THR A 30 12.76 20.33 9.25
CA THR A 30 13.58 19.54 10.16
C THR A 30 14.83 19.03 9.45
N GLY A 31 14.72 18.59 8.20
CA GLY A 31 15.87 18.20 7.37
C GLY A 31 16.82 19.37 7.13
N MET A 32 16.31 20.55 6.74
CA MET A 32 17.13 21.75 6.58
C MET A 32 17.75 22.21 7.90
N ALA A 33 17.00 22.18 9.00
CA ALA A 33 17.53 22.52 10.32
C ALA A 33 18.62 21.54 10.77
N ALA A 34 18.47 20.24 10.48
CA ALA A 34 19.50 19.24 10.74
C ALA A 34 20.75 19.49 9.88
N LEU A 35 20.60 19.82 8.59
CA LEU A 35 21.73 20.17 7.73
C LEU A 35 22.45 21.44 8.22
N VAL A 36 21.71 22.47 8.62
CA VAL A 36 22.29 23.70 9.19
C VAL A 36 23.00 23.40 10.52
N PHE A 37 22.40 22.57 11.38
CA PHE A 37 23.02 22.17 12.64
C PHE A 37 24.32 21.37 12.41
N ILE A 38 24.31 20.43 11.45
CA ILE A 38 25.49 19.66 11.06
C ILE A 38 26.58 20.60 10.53
N ARG A 39 26.23 21.57 9.68
CA ARG A 39 27.16 22.60 9.16
C ARG A 39 27.81 23.41 10.28
N PHE A 40 27.10 23.70 11.36
CA PHE A 40 27.66 24.43 12.50
C PHE A 40 28.61 23.60 13.36
N ILE A 41 28.42 22.28 13.42
CA ILE A 41 29.22 21.36 14.23
C ILE A 41 30.46 20.91 13.46
N VAL A 42 30.29 20.50 12.21
CA VAL A 42 31.34 19.90 11.41
C VAL A 42 32.00 20.99 10.58
N HIS A 43 33.17 21.44 11.04
CA HIS A 43 33.98 22.45 10.33
C HIS A 43 34.70 21.86 9.11
N ASP A 44 35.00 20.55 9.14
CA ASP A 44 35.65 19.85 8.04
C ASP A 44 34.77 18.68 7.57
N HIS A 45 34.31 18.79 6.33
CA HIS A 45 33.27 17.95 5.72
C HIS A 45 33.74 16.50 5.53
N ASP A 46 35.05 16.27 5.47
CA ASP A 46 35.64 14.94 5.35
C ASP A 46 35.31 14.08 6.58
N ASN A 47 35.08 14.72 7.75
CA ASN A 47 34.61 14.01 8.94
C ASN A 47 33.20 13.42 8.78
N LEU A 48 32.32 14.01 7.96
CA LEU A 48 31.00 13.45 7.69
C LEU A 48 31.10 12.19 6.83
N PHE A 49 32.04 12.19 5.87
CA PHE A 49 32.31 11.03 5.05
C PHE A 49 32.88 9.88 5.90
N VAL A 50 33.90 10.18 6.73
CA VAL A 50 34.47 9.20 7.66
C VAL A 50 33.41 8.67 8.63
N ALA A 51 32.52 9.52 9.14
CA ALA A 51 31.42 9.10 10.00
C ALA A 51 30.39 8.22 9.27
N ALA A 52 30.10 8.51 7.99
CA ALA A 52 29.23 7.67 7.17
C ALA A 52 29.81 6.27 6.99
N GLU A 53 31.10 6.17 6.64
CA GLU A 53 31.78 4.90 6.46
C GLU A 53 31.94 4.14 7.79
N ALA A 54 32.24 4.83 8.89
CA ALA A 54 32.29 4.22 10.22
C ALA A 54 30.93 3.63 10.63
N ALA A 55 29.82 4.34 10.36
CA ALA A 55 28.48 3.84 10.62
C ALA A 55 28.16 2.61 9.76
N HIS A 56 28.60 2.59 8.50
CA HIS A 56 28.43 1.45 7.60
C HIS A 56 29.23 0.23 8.07
N ALA A 57 30.51 0.44 8.43
CA ALA A 57 31.39 -0.60 8.97
C ALA A 57 30.83 -1.20 10.27
N LEU A 58 30.29 -0.38 11.17
CA LEU A 58 29.62 -0.84 12.38
C LEU A 58 28.41 -1.74 12.04
N GLY A 59 27.60 -1.35 11.05
CA GLY A 59 26.50 -2.16 10.58
C GLY A 59 26.93 -3.54 10.07
N ILE A 60 27.99 -3.58 9.26
CA ILE A 60 28.55 -4.85 8.75
C ILE A 60 29.16 -5.68 9.88
N ALA A 61 29.84 -5.05 10.85
CA ALA A 61 30.39 -5.74 12.02
C ALA A 61 29.29 -6.41 12.85
N VAL A 62 28.16 -5.74 13.07
CA VAL A 62 26.96 -6.32 13.72
C VAL A 62 26.44 -7.53 12.95
N LEU A 63 26.47 -7.47 11.61
CA LEU A 63 26.05 -8.59 10.77
C LEU A 63 27.04 -9.76 10.86
N ILE A 64 28.34 -9.51 10.82
CA ILE A 64 29.39 -10.52 10.99
C ILE A 64 29.27 -11.18 12.37
N TYR A 65 29.06 -10.39 13.43
CA TYR A 65 28.81 -10.90 14.78
C TYR A 65 27.63 -11.87 14.79
N LYS A 66 26.51 -11.48 14.18
CA LYS A 66 25.32 -12.33 14.06
C LYS A 66 25.63 -13.66 13.34
N LEU A 67 26.27 -13.61 12.17
CA LEU A 67 26.58 -14.82 11.39
C LEU A 67 27.56 -15.75 12.12
N THR A 68 28.50 -15.18 12.89
CA THR A 68 29.53 -15.95 13.59
C THR A 68 29.04 -16.53 14.92
N LYS A 69 28.25 -15.77 15.69
CA LYS A 69 27.77 -16.15 17.03
C LYS A 69 26.40 -16.81 17.02
N GLU A 70 25.41 -16.22 16.36
CA GLU A 70 24.04 -16.78 16.30
C GLU A 70 23.91 -17.91 15.27
N LYS A 71 24.91 -18.08 14.40
CA LYS A 71 24.94 -19.14 13.36
C LYS A 71 23.66 -19.17 12.51
N THR A 72 23.10 -18.01 12.22
CA THR A 72 21.89 -17.87 11.38
C THR A 72 22.03 -16.71 10.41
N CYS A 73 21.59 -16.92 9.17
CA CYS A 73 21.45 -15.86 8.17
C CYS A 73 19.98 -15.50 7.87
N ALA A 74 19.05 -15.91 8.74
CA ALA A 74 17.65 -15.54 8.61
C ALA A 74 17.47 -14.01 8.59
N GLY A 75 16.49 -13.52 7.81
CA GLY A 75 16.26 -12.09 7.64
C GLY A 75 17.30 -11.32 6.82
N LEU A 76 18.34 -11.96 6.29
CA LEU A 76 19.35 -11.33 5.42
C LEU A 76 19.16 -11.73 3.95
N SER A 77 19.15 -10.76 3.04
CA SER A 77 19.02 -10.96 1.60
C SER A 77 20.38 -11.17 0.97
N LEU A 78 20.62 -12.35 0.41
CA LEU A 78 21.81 -12.64 -0.39
C LEU A 78 21.84 -11.76 -1.64
N LYS A 79 20.66 -11.50 -2.23
CA LYS A 79 20.52 -10.64 -3.41
C LYS A 79 21.00 -9.21 -3.17
N SER A 80 20.69 -8.65 -2.00
CA SER A 80 21.20 -7.32 -1.63
C SER A 80 22.71 -7.33 -1.43
N GLN A 81 23.27 -8.36 -0.77
CA GLN A 81 24.73 -8.47 -0.58
C GLN A 81 25.47 -8.66 -1.91
N ASP A 82 24.94 -9.46 -2.85
CA ASP A 82 25.50 -9.63 -4.19
C ASP A 82 25.54 -8.29 -4.96
N LEU A 83 24.48 -7.47 -4.87
CA LEU A 83 24.46 -6.13 -5.47
C LEU A 83 25.47 -5.20 -4.80
N THR A 84 25.61 -5.29 -3.47
CA THR A 84 26.59 -4.52 -2.71
C THR A 84 28.02 -4.83 -3.12
N ALA A 85 28.36 -6.12 -3.21
CA ALA A 85 29.66 -6.55 -3.70
C ALA A 85 29.91 -6.09 -5.15
N LEU A 86 28.89 -6.14 -6.01
CA LEU A 86 29.02 -5.70 -7.41
C LEU A 86 29.35 -4.21 -7.52
N PHE A 87 28.59 -3.32 -6.86
CA PHE A 87 28.90 -1.88 -6.97
C PHE A 87 30.22 -1.53 -6.28
N LEU A 88 30.56 -2.18 -5.16
CA LEU A 88 31.85 -1.96 -4.47
C LEU A 88 33.03 -2.41 -5.32
N ALA A 89 32.92 -3.54 -6.03
CA ALA A 89 33.97 -4.00 -6.94
C ALA A 89 34.17 -3.02 -8.11
N VAL A 90 33.08 -2.54 -8.70
CA VAL A 90 33.16 -1.54 -9.79
C VAL A 90 33.71 -0.21 -9.26
N ARG A 91 33.30 0.22 -8.07
CA ARG A 91 33.82 1.43 -7.44
C ARG A 91 35.32 1.32 -7.14
N LEU A 92 35.75 0.19 -6.57
CA LEU A 92 37.16 -0.06 -6.28
C LEU A 92 38.01 -0.02 -7.57
N TYR A 93 37.51 -0.62 -8.66
CA TYR A 93 38.13 -0.50 -9.98
C TYR A 93 38.24 0.97 -10.43
N CYS A 94 37.15 1.74 -10.32
CA CYS A 94 37.16 3.17 -10.67
C CYS A 94 38.14 3.95 -9.80
N SER A 95 38.24 3.64 -8.50
CA SER A 95 39.17 4.25 -7.56
C SER A 95 40.61 4.01 -8.03
N PHE A 96 41.02 2.75 -8.24
CA PHE A 96 42.39 2.43 -8.70
C PHE A 96 42.78 3.12 -10.01
N VAL A 97 41.83 3.33 -10.92
CA VAL A 97 42.09 3.90 -12.24
C VAL A 97 42.00 5.43 -12.27
N MET A 98 41.22 6.04 -11.38
CA MET A 98 41.00 7.50 -11.35
C MET A 98 41.73 8.20 -10.19
N GLU A 99 41.73 7.66 -8.98
CA GLU A 99 42.28 8.31 -7.77
C GLU A 99 42.80 7.28 -6.73
N TYR A 100 44.10 7.36 -6.41
CA TYR A 100 44.76 6.46 -5.44
C TYR A 100 44.69 7.04 -4.03
N ASP A 101 43.49 7.11 -3.46
CA ASP A 101 43.25 7.78 -2.16
C ASP A 101 42.74 6.81 -1.07
N ILE A 102 42.56 7.34 0.15
CA ILE A 102 42.02 6.67 1.33
C ILE A 102 40.70 5.93 1.06
N HIS A 103 39.88 6.44 0.13
CA HIS A 103 38.68 5.79 -0.38
C HIS A 103 38.91 4.35 -0.86
N THR A 104 40.03 4.10 -1.53
CA THR A 104 40.42 2.78 -2.03
C THR A 104 40.58 1.79 -0.87
N VAL A 105 41.16 2.23 0.25
CA VAL A 105 41.38 1.40 1.44
C VAL A 105 40.04 1.05 2.11
N LEU A 106 39.15 2.05 2.26
CA LEU A 106 37.84 1.85 2.87
C LEU A 106 36.92 0.96 2.02
N ASP A 107 36.89 1.17 0.70
CA ASP A 107 36.12 0.34 -0.22
C ASP A 107 36.64 -1.10 -0.24
N THR A 108 37.97 -1.30 -0.21
CA THR A 108 38.58 -2.63 -0.12
C THR A 108 38.16 -3.36 1.16
N ALA A 109 38.23 -2.68 2.31
CA ALA A 109 37.81 -3.26 3.59
C ALA A 109 36.32 -3.63 3.60
N THR A 110 35.47 -2.75 3.06
CA THR A 110 34.01 -2.95 2.98
C THR A 110 33.65 -4.08 2.02
N LEU A 111 34.35 -4.19 0.88
CA LEU A 111 34.18 -5.27 -0.08
C LEU A 111 34.59 -6.61 0.53
N ALA A 112 35.74 -6.68 1.21
CA ALA A 112 36.20 -7.89 1.89
C ALA A 112 35.20 -8.37 2.96
N ALA A 113 34.68 -7.45 3.77
CA ALA A 113 33.68 -7.77 4.79
C ALA A 113 32.35 -8.25 4.16
N THR A 114 31.93 -7.64 3.06
CA THR A 114 30.73 -8.05 2.29
C THR A 114 30.91 -9.44 1.67
N LEU A 115 32.06 -9.71 1.06
CA LEU A 115 32.39 -11.03 0.50
C LEU A 115 32.42 -12.12 1.58
N PHE A 116 32.92 -11.80 2.77
CA PHE A 116 32.85 -12.71 3.92
C PHE A 116 31.40 -13.03 4.32
N VAL A 117 30.51 -12.03 4.35
CA VAL A 117 29.07 -12.23 4.59
C VAL A 117 28.45 -13.13 3.52
N ILE A 118 28.75 -12.88 2.23
CA ILE A 118 28.27 -13.72 1.12
C ILE A 118 28.76 -15.17 1.26
N TYR A 119 30.05 -15.35 1.58
CA TYR A 119 30.63 -16.68 1.83
C TYR A 119 29.91 -17.41 2.96
N MET A 120 29.66 -16.71 4.08
CA MET A 120 28.93 -17.27 5.22
C MET A 120 27.52 -17.72 4.83
N ILE A 121 26.77 -16.92 4.05
CA ILE A 121 25.42 -17.28 3.60
C ILE A 121 25.45 -18.47 2.62
N ARG A 122 26.35 -18.44 1.62
CA ARG A 122 26.35 -19.45 0.53
C ARG A 122 26.85 -20.82 0.98
N PHE A 123 27.86 -20.86 1.86
CA PHE A 123 28.56 -22.10 2.19
C PHE A 123 28.32 -22.59 3.62
N LYS A 124 28.38 -21.70 4.62
CA LYS A 124 28.31 -22.12 6.03
C LYS A 124 26.89 -22.16 6.60
N LEU A 125 26.06 -21.20 6.23
CA LEU A 125 24.73 -20.98 6.81
C LEU A 125 23.58 -21.18 5.82
N ARG A 126 23.85 -21.81 4.67
CA ARG A 126 22.88 -22.12 3.61
C ARG A 126 21.56 -22.71 4.13
N PRO A 127 21.53 -23.62 5.13
CA PRO A 127 20.26 -24.17 5.64
C PRO A 127 19.33 -23.14 6.30
N THR A 128 19.89 -22.04 6.85
CA THR A 128 19.12 -20.99 7.52
C THR A 128 18.65 -19.88 6.57
N TYR A 129 19.06 -19.94 5.30
CA TYR A 129 18.75 -18.93 4.30
C TYR A 129 17.33 -19.10 3.74
N MET A 130 16.55 -18.02 3.77
CA MET A 130 15.12 -18.04 3.41
C MET A 130 14.88 -17.80 1.91
N VAL A 131 15.24 -18.79 1.08
CA VAL A 131 15.18 -18.69 -0.40
C VAL A 131 13.80 -18.24 -0.90
N ASP A 132 12.72 -18.79 -0.34
CA ASP A 132 11.35 -18.51 -0.78
C ASP A 132 10.94 -17.04 -0.56
N LYS A 133 11.59 -16.35 0.40
CA LYS A 133 11.28 -14.96 0.76
C LYS A 133 12.17 -13.95 0.04
N ASP A 134 13.31 -14.36 -0.51
CA ASP A 134 14.27 -13.52 -1.25
C ASP A 134 14.04 -13.58 -2.77
N ASN A 135 12.78 -13.51 -3.20
CA ASN A 135 12.37 -13.64 -4.60
C ASN A 135 12.49 -12.31 -5.40
N PHE A 136 13.48 -11.47 -5.07
CA PHE A 136 13.71 -10.22 -5.80
C PHE A 136 14.63 -10.47 -6.99
N ALA A 137 14.16 -10.17 -8.20
CA ALA A 137 14.96 -10.39 -9.39
C ALA A 137 15.96 -9.25 -9.63
N LEU A 138 17.25 -9.58 -9.68
CA LEU A 138 18.36 -8.61 -9.74
C LEU A 138 18.30 -7.70 -10.98
N TYR A 139 17.79 -8.22 -12.11
CA TYR A 139 17.71 -7.46 -13.35
C TYR A 139 16.82 -6.21 -13.25
N TYR A 140 15.83 -6.19 -12.33
CA TYR A 140 15.01 -5.00 -12.09
C TYR A 140 15.80 -3.81 -11.55
N VAL A 141 16.98 -4.06 -10.98
CA VAL A 141 17.85 -3.03 -10.44
C VAL A 141 19.05 -2.82 -11.36
N VAL A 142 19.73 -3.89 -11.77
CA VAL A 142 20.96 -3.80 -12.57
C VAL A 142 20.71 -3.20 -13.96
N VAL A 143 19.65 -3.62 -14.67
CA VAL A 143 19.40 -3.16 -16.05
C VAL A 143 19.06 -1.67 -16.09
N PRO A 144 18.12 -1.14 -15.27
CA PRO A 144 17.87 0.29 -15.24
C PRO A 144 19.09 1.12 -14.86
N CYS A 145 19.93 0.66 -13.92
CA CYS A 145 21.16 1.37 -13.54
C CYS A 145 22.17 1.39 -14.69
N ALA A 146 22.33 0.29 -15.42
CA ALA A 146 23.22 0.22 -16.58
C ALA A 146 22.73 1.12 -17.73
N VAL A 147 21.42 1.10 -18.03
CA VAL A 147 20.83 1.98 -19.05
C VAL A 147 20.99 3.45 -18.65
N LEU A 148 20.74 3.78 -17.38
CA LEU A 148 20.88 5.15 -16.89
C LEU A 148 22.35 5.60 -16.93
N ALA A 149 23.31 4.73 -16.61
CA ALA A 149 24.74 5.00 -16.71
C ALA A 149 25.20 5.24 -18.16
N LEU A 150 24.60 4.55 -19.14
CA LEU A 150 24.90 4.80 -20.55
C LEU A 150 24.39 6.18 -20.99
N LEU A 151 23.20 6.59 -20.53
CA LEU A 151 22.56 7.84 -20.90
C LEU A 151 23.12 9.06 -20.17
N ILE A 152 23.38 8.92 -18.87
CA ILE A 152 23.83 9.99 -17.99
C ILE A 152 25.06 9.51 -17.23
N HIS A 153 26.21 10.00 -17.67
CA HIS A 153 27.51 9.74 -17.08
C HIS A 153 28.32 11.04 -17.04
N PRO A 154 29.39 11.13 -16.23
CA PRO A 154 30.19 12.35 -16.07
C PRO A 154 30.80 12.75 -17.39
N SER A 155 31.12 14.03 -17.58
CA SER A 155 31.82 14.53 -18.79
C SER A 155 33.31 14.80 -18.54
N THR A 156 33.94 13.99 -17.68
CA THR A 156 35.36 14.13 -17.31
C THR A 156 36.31 13.67 -18.42
N SER A 157 37.61 13.96 -18.28
CA SER A 157 38.68 13.62 -19.25
C SER A 157 39.01 12.13 -19.33
N HIS A 158 38.47 11.30 -18.45
CA HIS A 158 38.73 9.86 -18.38
C HIS A 158 38.08 9.09 -19.55
N ASN A 159 38.56 7.87 -19.77
CA ASN A 159 37.98 6.95 -20.75
C ASN A 159 36.47 6.75 -20.52
N ILE A 160 35.72 6.63 -21.63
CA ILE A 160 34.26 6.47 -21.60
C ILE A 160 33.79 5.29 -20.73
N VAL A 161 34.56 4.19 -20.73
CA VAL A 161 34.28 3.00 -19.92
C VAL A 161 34.36 3.31 -18.43
N ASN A 162 35.36 4.09 -18.00
CA ASN A 162 35.54 4.46 -16.59
C ASN A 162 34.43 5.43 -16.14
N ARG A 163 34.06 6.36 -17.03
CA ARG A 163 32.96 7.31 -16.81
C ARG A 163 31.62 6.58 -16.62
N ILE A 164 31.31 5.62 -17.49
CA ILE A 164 30.08 4.81 -17.39
C ILE A 164 30.13 3.89 -16.18
N SER A 165 31.29 3.28 -15.88
CA SER A 165 31.46 2.40 -14.72
C SER A 165 31.23 3.14 -13.41
N TRP A 166 31.76 4.37 -13.29
CA TRP A 166 31.52 5.21 -12.12
C TRP A 166 30.04 5.62 -12.02
N ALA A 167 29.39 5.98 -13.13
CA ALA A 167 27.95 6.24 -13.14
C ALA A 167 27.13 5.02 -12.70
N PHE A 168 27.49 3.84 -13.18
CA PHE A 168 26.83 2.59 -12.84
C PHE A 168 26.93 2.27 -11.35
N CYS A 169 28.10 2.43 -10.72
CA CYS A 169 28.24 2.12 -9.30
C CYS A 169 27.44 3.08 -8.41
N VAL A 170 27.39 4.38 -8.73
CA VAL A 170 26.58 5.38 -8.01
C VAL A 170 25.08 5.05 -8.11
N TYR A 171 24.58 4.74 -9.30
CA TYR A 171 23.17 4.37 -9.46
C TYR A 171 22.82 3.05 -8.79
N LEU A 172 23.70 2.05 -8.91
CA LEU A 172 23.46 0.74 -8.32
C LEU A 172 23.47 0.81 -6.78
N GLU A 173 24.39 1.58 -6.21
CA GLU A 173 24.43 1.83 -4.76
C GLU A 173 23.11 2.37 -4.23
N ALA A 174 22.51 3.36 -4.91
CA ALA A 174 21.30 4.03 -4.47
C ALA A 174 20.10 3.10 -4.26
N VAL A 175 20.04 1.98 -4.99
CA VAL A 175 18.90 1.05 -5.00
C VAL A 175 19.25 -0.39 -4.60
N SER A 176 20.52 -0.70 -4.36
CA SER A 176 21.03 -2.03 -3.95
C SER A 176 20.39 -2.61 -2.68
N VAL A 177 19.81 -1.75 -1.82
CA VAL A 177 19.15 -2.13 -0.56
C VAL A 177 17.70 -2.65 -0.74
N LEU A 178 17.10 -2.45 -1.92
CA LEU A 178 15.71 -2.84 -2.19
C LEU A 178 15.40 -4.33 -1.95
N PRO A 179 16.25 -5.30 -2.36
CA PRO A 179 16.02 -6.71 -2.07
C PRO A 179 15.96 -7.00 -0.55
N GLN A 180 16.82 -6.35 0.23
CA GLN A 180 16.86 -6.50 1.70
C GLN A 180 15.54 -6.01 2.33
N LEU A 181 15.08 -4.82 1.95
CA LEU A 181 13.80 -4.29 2.45
C LEU A 181 12.61 -5.15 2.02
N ARG A 182 12.62 -5.67 0.79
CA ARG A 182 11.58 -6.57 0.29
C ARG A 182 11.53 -7.87 1.07
N LEU A 183 12.69 -8.46 1.37
CA LEU A 183 12.78 -9.66 2.19
C LEU A 183 12.22 -9.41 3.61
N MET A 184 12.55 -8.28 4.22
CA MET A 184 12.03 -7.92 5.55
C MET A 184 10.51 -7.70 5.56
N GLN A 185 9.96 -7.14 4.48
CA GLN A 185 8.50 -7.05 4.29
C GLN A 185 7.84 -8.44 4.17
N ASN A 186 8.51 -9.36 3.47
CA ASN A 186 8.03 -10.73 3.29
C ASN A 186 8.15 -11.58 4.57
N THR A 187 9.17 -11.36 5.41
CA THR A 187 9.38 -12.12 6.65
C THR A 187 8.45 -11.71 7.78
N LYS A 188 7.90 -10.48 7.76
CA LYS A 188 6.97 -9.88 8.76
C LYS A 188 7.54 -9.70 10.18
N ILE A 189 8.55 -10.46 10.55
CA ILE A 189 9.35 -10.31 11.76
C ILE A 189 10.75 -9.95 11.31
N VAL A 190 11.23 -8.81 11.78
CA VAL A 190 12.61 -8.39 11.55
C VAL A 190 13.43 -8.78 12.77
N GLU A 191 14.49 -9.54 12.53
CA GLU A 191 15.43 -9.92 13.58
C GLU A 191 16.20 -8.69 14.08
N PRO A 192 16.46 -8.58 15.40
CA PRO A 192 17.10 -7.40 15.97
C PRO A 192 18.43 -7.08 15.28
N PHE A 193 19.35 -8.03 15.13
CA PHE A 193 20.67 -7.80 14.52
C PHE A 193 20.57 -7.30 13.07
N THR A 194 19.67 -7.87 12.27
CA THR A 194 19.40 -7.38 10.92
C THR A 194 18.84 -5.96 10.96
N ALA A 195 17.96 -5.65 11.91
CA ALA A 195 17.40 -4.31 12.05
C ALA A 195 18.48 -3.26 12.41
N HIS A 196 19.40 -3.60 13.31
CA HIS A 196 20.55 -2.75 13.67
C HIS A 196 21.45 -2.48 12.45
N TYR A 197 21.76 -3.52 11.66
CA TYR A 197 22.52 -3.37 10.42
C TYR A 197 21.83 -2.42 9.44
N VAL A 198 20.55 -2.64 9.12
CA VAL A 198 19.82 -1.79 8.16
C VAL A 198 19.63 -0.37 8.69
N PHE A 199 19.50 -0.19 10.01
CA PHE A 199 19.45 1.13 10.62
C PHE A 199 20.79 1.86 10.52
N ALA A 200 21.91 1.19 10.84
CA ALA A 200 23.26 1.73 10.70
C ALA A 200 23.57 2.10 9.24
N LEU A 201 23.13 1.26 8.29
CA LEU A 201 23.17 1.55 6.86
C LEU A 201 22.37 2.82 6.52
N GLY A 202 21.16 2.98 7.06
CA GLY A 202 20.36 4.20 6.90
C GLY A 202 21.03 5.46 7.44
N VAL A 203 21.69 5.37 8.59
CA VAL A 203 22.49 6.47 9.16
C VAL A 203 23.66 6.82 8.26
N ALA A 204 24.40 5.81 7.78
CA ALA A 204 25.51 6.01 6.85
C ALA A 204 25.07 6.77 5.59
N ARG A 205 23.93 6.38 4.99
CA ARG A 205 23.43 7.06 3.77
C ARG A 205 22.91 8.46 4.01
N PHE A 206 22.32 8.72 5.17
CA PHE A 206 21.97 10.09 5.54
C PHE A 206 23.21 10.99 5.69
N LEU A 207 24.28 10.49 6.32
CA LEU A 207 25.54 11.22 6.48
C LEU A 207 26.24 11.46 5.14
N SER A 208 26.26 10.46 4.24
CA SER A 208 26.75 10.62 2.86
C SER A 208 26.00 11.71 2.11
N CYS A 209 24.66 11.68 2.15
CA CYS A 209 23.82 12.70 1.53
C CYS A 209 24.09 14.09 2.13
N ALA A 210 24.26 14.21 3.44
CA ALA A 210 24.61 15.46 4.10
C ALA A 210 25.99 15.98 3.67
N HIS A 211 27.00 15.11 3.58
CA HIS A 211 28.33 15.44 3.07
C HIS A 211 28.24 16.04 1.66
N TRP A 212 27.62 15.35 0.71
CA TRP A 212 27.46 15.82 -0.67
C TRP A 212 26.71 17.15 -0.78
N VAL A 213 25.61 17.31 -0.03
CA VAL A 213 24.82 18.56 -0.04
C VAL A 213 25.62 19.74 0.52
N LEU A 214 26.32 19.54 1.64
CA LEU A 214 27.11 20.60 2.26
C LEU A 214 28.32 20.99 1.41
N GLN A 215 29.00 20.01 0.80
CA GLN A 215 30.13 20.27 -0.09
C GLN A 215 29.71 21.09 -1.32
N VAL A 216 28.52 20.83 -1.88
CA VAL A 216 27.95 21.64 -2.98
C VAL A 216 27.64 23.07 -2.52
N LEU A 217 27.06 23.24 -1.34
CA LEU A 217 26.71 24.55 -0.79
C LEU A 217 27.96 25.39 -0.49
N ASP A 218 29.00 24.80 0.07
CA ASP A 218 30.21 25.51 0.52
C ASP A 218 31.16 25.84 -0.63
N THR A 219 31.25 24.97 -1.63
CA THR A 219 31.99 25.27 -2.86
C THR A 219 31.27 26.28 -3.76
N ARG A 220 30.09 26.78 -3.37
CA ARG A 220 29.20 27.66 -4.15
C ARG A 220 28.87 27.07 -5.53
N GLY A 221 28.73 25.75 -5.60
CA GLY A 221 28.47 25.02 -6.84
C GLY A 221 29.71 24.72 -7.69
N ARG A 222 30.94 25.10 -7.28
CA ARG A 222 32.16 24.73 -8.02
C ARG A 222 32.37 23.22 -8.10
N LEU A 223 31.94 22.46 -7.09
CA LEU A 223 31.93 21.00 -7.13
C LEU A 223 31.03 20.47 -8.26
N LEU A 224 29.85 21.07 -8.47
CA LEU A 224 28.94 20.66 -9.54
C LEU A 224 29.58 20.86 -10.92
N THR A 225 30.34 21.94 -11.11
CA THR A 225 31.10 22.17 -12.34
C THR A 225 32.31 21.24 -12.48
N ALA A 226 32.94 20.82 -11.38
CA ALA A 226 34.07 19.88 -11.38
C ALA A 226 33.65 18.43 -11.71
N LEU A 227 32.45 18.02 -11.29
CA LEU A 227 31.85 16.72 -11.61
C LEU A 227 31.51 16.59 -13.11
N GLY A 228 31.54 17.69 -13.86
CA GLY A 228 31.30 17.76 -15.30
C GLY A 228 30.05 18.57 -15.66
N TYR A 229 29.76 18.66 -16.95
CA TYR A 229 28.61 19.40 -17.48
C TYR A 229 27.40 18.50 -17.74
N GLY A 230 26.21 19.09 -17.81
CA GLY A 230 24.95 18.41 -18.14
C GLY A 230 24.17 17.92 -16.93
N LEU A 231 23.42 16.84 -17.09
CA LEU A 231 22.53 16.28 -16.05
C LEU A 231 23.27 15.50 -14.95
N TRP A 232 24.53 15.14 -15.18
CA TRP A 232 25.30 14.26 -14.30
C TRP A 232 25.44 14.78 -12.85
N PRO A 233 25.84 16.05 -12.59
CA PRO A 233 25.96 16.54 -11.21
C PRO A 233 24.64 16.49 -10.43
N SER A 234 23.51 16.76 -11.09
CA SER A 234 22.18 16.63 -10.48
C SER A 234 21.81 15.17 -10.18
N MET A 235 22.25 14.23 -11.02
CA MET A 235 21.99 12.82 -10.83
C MET A 235 22.76 12.20 -9.67
N VAL A 236 23.98 12.68 -9.37
CA VAL A 236 24.73 12.27 -8.17
C VAL A 236 23.95 12.62 -6.90
N LEU A 237 23.54 13.88 -6.75
CA LEU A 237 22.72 14.32 -5.62
C LEU A 237 21.37 13.59 -5.55
N LEU A 238 20.72 13.37 -6.70
CA LEU A 238 19.46 12.63 -6.75
C LEU A 238 19.62 11.19 -6.25
N SER A 239 20.75 10.53 -6.56
CA SER A 239 21.04 9.17 -6.14
C SER A 239 21.18 9.06 -4.61
N GLU A 240 21.90 9.98 -3.99
CA GLU A 240 22.03 10.09 -2.52
C GLU A 240 20.67 10.33 -1.84
N ILE A 241 19.84 11.20 -2.43
CA ILE A 241 18.48 11.50 -1.94
C ILE A 241 17.58 10.27 -2.03
N VAL A 242 17.60 9.56 -3.18
CA VAL A 242 16.80 8.35 -3.39
C VAL A 242 17.12 7.30 -2.34
N GLN A 243 18.41 7.06 -2.08
CA GLN A 243 18.85 6.08 -1.11
C GLN A 243 18.42 6.44 0.31
N THR A 244 18.60 7.71 0.71
CA THR A 244 18.15 8.23 2.00
C THR A 244 16.64 8.06 2.17
N PHE A 245 15.87 8.35 1.11
CA PHE A 245 14.41 8.25 1.14
C PHE A 245 13.92 6.80 1.25
N ILE A 246 14.57 5.86 0.56
CA ILE A 246 14.24 4.42 0.62
C ILE A 246 14.39 3.90 2.07
N LEU A 247 15.44 4.34 2.78
CA LEU A 247 15.73 3.88 4.15
C LEU A 247 15.02 4.70 5.23
N ALA A 248 14.54 5.91 4.94
CA ALA A 248 13.91 6.80 5.91
C ALA A 248 12.70 6.19 6.63
N ASP A 249 11.82 5.49 5.89
CA ASP A 249 10.63 4.85 6.47
C ASP A 249 11.05 3.75 7.47
N PHE A 250 12.03 2.93 7.09
CA PHE A 250 12.58 1.90 7.96
C PHE A 250 13.18 2.51 9.24
N CYS A 251 14.05 3.51 9.11
CA CYS A 251 14.68 4.19 10.25
C CYS A 251 13.65 4.82 11.19
N TYR A 252 12.59 5.42 10.64
CA TYR A 252 11.49 5.96 11.44
C TYR A 252 10.81 4.89 12.29
N TYR A 253 10.46 3.75 11.70
CA TYR A 253 9.82 2.65 12.41
C TYR A 253 10.76 1.99 13.42
N TYR A 254 12.04 1.88 13.10
CA TYR A 254 13.07 1.37 14.01
C TYR A 254 13.19 2.24 15.27
N VAL A 255 13.37 3.56 15.12
CA VAL A 255 13.44 4.51 16.25
C VAL A 255 12.15 4.47 17.07
N LYS A 256 11.00 4.39 16.40
CA LYS A 256 9.70 4.26 17.08
C LYS A 256 9.60 2.97 17.89
N SER A 257 10.16 1.86 17.41
CA SER A 257 10.19 0.58 18.12
C SER A 257 11.06 0.65 19.37
N LEU A 258 12.23 1.29 19.26
CA LEU A 258 13.15 1.52 20.39
C LEU A 258 12.50 2.38 21.48
N VAL A 259 11.91 3.51 21.10
CA VAL A 259 11.22 4.41 22.05
C VAL A 259 9.98 3.74 22.67
N GLY A 260 9.36 2.79 21.95
CA GLY A 260 8.24 1.99 22.42
C GLY A 260 8.61 0.79 23.29
N GLY A 261 9.90 0.51 23.51
CA GLY A 261 10.37 -0.64 24.31
C GLY A 261 10.13 -2.01 23.67
N GLN A 262 9.80 -2.08 22.38
CA GLN A 262 9.64 -3.34 21.65
C GLN A 262 10.92 -3.65 20.87
N LEU A 263 11.66 -4.67 21.32
CA LEU A 263 12.89 -5.14 20.67
C LEU A 263 12.62 -5.85 19.31
N VAL A 264 11.38 -6.31 19.10
CA VAL A 264 10.96 -6.97 17.86
C VAL A 264 10.29 -5.95 16.94
N LEU A 265 11.03 -5.53 15.90
CA LEU A 265 10.50 -4.64 14.88
C LEU A 265 9.52 -5.42 13.99
N ARG A 266 8.21 -5.24 14.24
CA ARG A 266 7.16 -5.62 13.30
C ARG A 266 6.94 -4.48 12.32
N LEU A 267 7.41 -4.65 11.09
CA LEU A 267 7.02 -3.78 9.99
C LEU A 267 5.49 -3.83 9.87
N PRO A 268 4.79 -2.68 9.78
CA PRO A 268 3.34 -2.68 9.59
C PRO A 268 3.03 -3.16 8.18
N SER A 269 2.97 -4.48 8.00
CA SER A 269 2.58 -5.13 6.76
C SER A 269 1.98 -6.49 7.10
N GLY A 270 0.67 -6.58 6.98
CA GLY A 270 0.00 -7.85 6.67
C GLY A 270 -0.58 -8.69 7.81
N VAL A 271 -0.34 -8.42 9.10
CA VAL A 271 -1.03 -9.18 10.18
C VAL A 271 -2.48 -8.73 10.33
N VAL A 272 -2.73 -7.43 10.13
CA VAL A 272 -4.10 -6.91 10.00
C VAL A 272 -4.74 -7.41 8.69
N GLN A 273 -3.96 -7.59 7.61
CA GLN A 273 -4.48 -8.13 6.34
C GLN A 273 -4.70 -9.64 6.30
N ASN A 274 -4.02 -10.51 7.05
CA ASN A 274 -4.31 -11.96 6.93
C ASN A 274 -5.65 -12.34 7.59
N GLY A 275 -6.05 -11.63 8.66
CA GLY A 275 -7.40 -11.71 9.21
C GLY A 275 -8.41 -10.95 8.36
N GLU A 276 -8.10 -9.70 7.98
CA GLU A 276 -8.98 -8.89 7.13
C GLU A 276 -9.17 -9.46 5.72
N ARG A 277 -8.17 -10.10 5.10
CA ARG A 277 -8.28 -10.69 3.75
C ARG A 277 -9.17 -11.92 3.76
N LYS A 278 -9.12 -12.73 4.83
CA LYS A 278 -10.11 -13.82 5.03
C LYS A 278 -11.51 -13.25 5.25
N SER A 279 -11.66 -12.24 6.10
CA SER A 279 -12.98 -11.62 6.38
C SER A 279 -13.54 -10.88 5.16
N TYR A 280 -12.72 -10.12 4.44
CA TYR A 280 -13.10 -9.39 3.23
C TYR A 280 -13.41 -10.32 2.07
N ASP A 281 -12.66 -11.41 1.88
CA ASP A 281 -12.96 -12.42 0.87
C ASP A 281 -14.31 -13.10 1.15
N VAL A 282 -14.60 -13.44 2.41
CA VAL A 282 -15.92 -13.96 2.81
C VAL A 282 -17.03 -12.95 2.52
N LEU A 283 -16.82 -11.66 2.83
CA LEU A 283 -17.79 -10.61 2.56
C LEU A 283 -17.94 -10.30 1.06
N GLN A 284 -16.90 -10.49 0.25
CA GLN A 284 -16.99 -10.42 -1.21
C GLN A 284 -17.77 -11.60 -1.79
N ARG A 285 -17.57 -12.82 -1.28
CA ARG A 285 -18.37 -13.99 -1.66
C ARG A 285 -19.84 -13.79 -1.30
N PHE A 286 -20.10 -13.20 -0.13
CA PHE A 286 -21.45 -12.82 0.31
C PHE A 286 -22.06 -11.76 -0.62
N GLY A 287 -21.37 -10.65 -0.87
CA GLY A 287 -21.87 -9.59 -1.76
C GLY A 287 -22.13 -10.08 -3.19
N PHE A 288 -21.25 -10.94 -3.71
CA PHE A 288 -21.45 -11.63 -4.99
C PHE A 288 -22.69 -12.53 -4.97
N HIS A 289 -22.88 -13.32 -3.92
CA HIS A 289 -24.07 -14.16 -3.77
C HIS A 289 -25.36 -13.34 -3.73
N THR A 290 -25.39 -12.27 -2.92
CA THR A 290 -26.55 -11.40 -2.78
C THR A 290 -26.92 -10.73 -4.11
N ILE A 291 -25.95 -10.22 -4.88
CA ILE A 291 -26.27 -9.60 -6.16
C ILE A 291 -26.73 -10.62 -7.19
N CYS A 292 -26.17 -11.83 -7.20
CA CYS A 292 -26.65 -12.89 -8.09
C CYS A 292 -28.10 -13.29 -7.78
N MET A 293 -28.42 -13.44 -6.49
CA MET A 293 -29.79 -13.71 -6.03
C MET A 293 -30.77 -12.61 -6.42
N VAL A 294 -30.45 -11.36 -6.10
CA VAL A 294 -31.38 -10.23 -6.23
C VAL A 294 -31.49 -9.75 -7.68
N ALA A 295 -30.37 -9.68 -8.42
CA ALA A 295 -30.38 -9.13 -9.77
C ALA A 295 -30.71 -10.18 -10.84
N PHE A 296 -30.38 -11.46 -10.61
CA PHE A 296 -30.51 -12.52 -11.62
C PHE A 296 -31.49 -13.63 -11.24
N GLY A 297 -32.13 -13.53 -10.06
CA GLY A 297 -33.18 -14.47 -9.61
C GLY A 297 -32.68 -15.90 -9.36
N HIS A 298 -31.37 -16.05 -9.18
CA HIS A 298 -30.69 -17.34 -9.09
C HIS A 298 -29.89 -17.42 -7.78
N ASP A 299 -30.18 -18.44 -6.95
CA ASP A 299 -29.05 -19.15 -6.35
C ASP A 299 -28.26 -19.65 -7.56
N LEU A 300 -26.94 -19.80 -7.51
CA LEU A 300 -26.23 -20.51 -8.57
C LEU A 300 -26.19 -22.04 -8.29
N PRO A 301 -27.29 -22.84 -8.31
CA PRO A 301 -27.19 -24.31 -8.36
C PRO A 301 -27.40 -24.85 -9.78
N CYS A 302 -27.39 -24.01 -10.84
CA CYS A 302 -27.68 -24.43 -12.22
C CYS A 302 -26.45 -24.77 -13.07
N LEU A 303 -25.34 -25.15 -12.44
CA LEU A 303 -24.26 -25.93 -13.05
C LEU A 303 -23.92 -27.12 -12.14
N ALA A 304 -24.92 -27.93 -11.82
CA ALA A 304 -24.78 -29.08 -10.93
C ALA A 304 -23.67 -30.04 -11.41
N ASP A 305 -22.55 -30.11 -10.67
CA ASP A 305 -22.21 -31.29 -9.88
C ASP A 305 -21.14 -30.95 -8.81
N GLY A 306 -21.27 -31.57 -7.63
CA GLY A 306 -20.50 -31.25 -6.43
C GLY A 306 -18.99 -31.42 -6.59
N GLY A 307 -18.23 -30.39 -6.18
CA GLY A 307 -16.75 -30.38 -6.17
C GLY A 307 -16.15 -29.39 -7.18
N VAL A 308 -16.53 -29.48 -8.45
CA VAL A 308 -15.94 -28.67 -9.55
C VAL A 308 -16.44 -27.22 -9.55
N MET A 309 -17.58 -26.95 -8.90
CA MET A 309 -18.25 -25.64 -8.90
C MET A 309 -17.65 -24.62 -7.93
N GLU A 310 -17.13 -25.05 -6.77
CA GLU A 310 -16.38 -24.12 -5.91
C GLU A 310 -15.16 -23.60 -6.64
N ASP A 311 -14.50 -24.46 -7.43
CA ASP A 311 -13.35 -24.11 -8.25
C ASP A 311 -13.74 -23.14 -9.37
N ALA A 312 -14.80 -23.41 -10.15
CA ALA A 312 -15.23 -22.49 -11.22
C ALA A 312 -15.69 -21.12 -10.70
N ARG A 313 -16.41 -21.07 -9.56
CA ARG A 313 -16.80 -19.82 -8.89
C ARG A 313 -15.59 -19.10 -8.30
N SER A 314 -14.66 -19.85 -7.69
CA SER A 314 -13.41 -19.31 -7.17
C SER A 314 -12.54 -18.74 -8.29
N ASP A 315 -12.47 -19.43 -9.42
CA ASP A 315 -11.73 -19.04 -10.62
C ASP A 315 -12.31 -17.78 -11.26
N PHE A 316 -13.64 -17.68 -11.36
CA PHE A 316 -14.30 -16.44 -11.75
C PHE A 316 -13.99 -15.32 -10.75
N MET A 317 -14.15 -15.56 -9.45
CA MET A 317 -13.92 -14.55 -8.41
C MET A 317 -12.47 -14.04 -8.40
N HIS A 318 -11.51 -14.93 -8.66
CA HIS A 318 -10.10 -14.65 -8.83
C HIS A 318 -9.84 -13.85 -10.10
N SER A 319 -10.34 -14.30 -11.25
CA SER A 319 -10.17 -13.63 -12.55
C SER A 319 -10.79 -12.24 -12.57
N PHE A 320 -11.98 -12.10 -11.99
CA PHE A 320 -12.65 -10.81 -11.83
C PHE A 320 -11.87 -9.87 -10.91
N GLY A 321 -11.39 -10.37 -9.75
CA GLY A 321 -10.55 -9.59 -8.84
C GLY A 321 -9.21 -9.20 -9.45
N GLU A 322 -8.59 -10.08 -10.23
CA GLU A 322 -7.38 -9.80 -10.99
C GLU A 322 -7.63 -8.72 -12.05
N ALA A 323 -8.71 -8.83 -12.84
CA ALA A 323 -9.10 -7.83 -13.82
C ALA A 323 -9.28 -6.45 -13.18
N GLN A 324 -10.02 -6.37 -12.07
CA GLN A 324 -10.23 -5.12 -11.34
C GLN A 324 -8.93 -4.55 -10.76
N ASN A 325 -8.10 -5.36 -10.10
CA ASN A 325 -6.83 -4.91 -9.54
C ASN A 325 -5.90 -4.37 -10.62
N LEU A 326 -5.84 -5.04 -11.77
CA LEU A 326 -5.05 -4.59 -12.91
C LEU A 326 -5.63 -3.31 -13.53
N VAL A 327 -6.96 -3.15 -13.59
CA VAL A 327 -7.62 -1.93 -14.06
C VAL A 327 -7.40 -0.76 -13.10
N VAL A 328 -7.51 -0.97 -11.79
CA VAL A 328 -7.23 0.05 -10.76
C VAL A 328 -5.75 0.41 -10.73
N GLY A 329 -4.86 -0.57 -10.94
CA GLY A 329 -3.42 -0.34 -11.09
C GLY A 329 -3.10 0.66 -12.20
N ARG A 330 -3.84 0.64 -13.32
CA ARG A 330 -3.70 1.64 -14.39
C ARG A 330 -3.94 3.07 -13.92
N PHE A 331 -4.76 3.26 -12.89
CA PHE A 331 -5.06 4.58 -12.34
C PHE A 331 -3.88 5.18 -11.55
N PHE A 332 -2.94 4.34 -11.12
CA PHE A 332 -1.76 4.73 -10.33
C PHE A 332 -0.45 4.70 -11.13
N ASP A 333 -0.46 4.21 -12.37
CA ASP A 333 0.71 4.25 -13.24
C ASP A 333 1.06 5.72 -13.60
N LEU A 334 2.19 6.20 -13.10
CA LEU A 334 2.65 7.59 -13.20
C LEU A 334 3.02 8.05 -14.63
N ILE A 335 3.06 7.14 -15.61
CA ILE A 335 3.58 7.38 -16.96
C ILE A 335 2.66 6.72 -18.00
N GLU A 336 1.80 7.49 -18.67
CA GLU A 336 0.88 7.02 -19.73
C GLU A 336 1.60 6.29 -20.88
N VAL A 337 2.85 6.68 -21.16
CA VAL A 337 3.68 6.11 -22.23
C VAL A 337 4.05 4.65 -21.93
N SER A 338 4.26 4.29 -20.67
CA SER A 338 4.61 2.92 -20.26
C SER A 338 3.49 1.93 -20.54
N TRP A 339 2.22 2.36 -20.45
CA TRP A 339 1.07 1.52 -20.75
C TRP A 339 0.90 1.29 -22.25
N LYS A 340 1.09 2.32 -23.09
CA LYS A 340 1.04 2.18 -24.56
C LYS A 340 2.10 1.21 -25.06
N ILE A 341 3.31 1.30 -24.53
CA ILE A 341 4.43 0.40 -24.87
C ILE A 341 4.14 -1.03 -24.41
N LYS A 342 3.68 -1.22 -23.16
CA LYS A 342 3.29 -2.55 -22.66
C LYS A 342 2.12 -3.14 -23.47
N LYS A 343 1.16 -2.30 -23.92
CA LYS A 343 0.00 -2.72 -24.72
C LYS A 343 0.43 -3.19 -26.10
N TRP A 344 1.38 -2.47 -26.69
CA TRP A 344 1.98 -2.82 -27.98
C TRP A 344 2.82 -4.10 -27.89
N LEU A 345 3.64 -4.26 -26.85
CA LEU A 345 4.48 -5.45 -26.64
C LEU A 345 3.70 -6.69 -26.14
N ASN A 346 2.46 -6.54 -25.67
CA ASN A 346 1.64 -7.61 -25.08
C ASN A 346 2.35 -8.41 -23.96
N VAL A 347 3.22 -7.76 -23.18
CA VAL A 347 4.05 -8.43 -22.17
C VAL A 347 3.38 -8.41 -20.78
N GLY A 348 3.39 -9.56 -20.13
CA GLY A 348 3.10 -9.73 -18.70
C GLY A 348 1.70 -9.29 -18.27
N THR A 349 1.60 -8.08 -17.73
CA THR A 349 0.41 -7.54 -17.06
C THR A 349 -0.79 -7.37 -18.00
N ILE A 350 -0.54 -7.03 -19.27
CA ILE A 350 -1.62 -6.79 -20.24
C ILE A 350 -2.16 -8.09 -20.82
N ARG A 351 -1.32 -9.11 -20.99
CA ARG A 351 -1.75 -10.46 -21.36
C ARG A 351 -2.63 -11.07 -20.27
N ARG A 352 -2.22 -10.95 -19.00
CA ARG A 352 -3.03 -11.39 -17.85
C ARG A 352 -4.38 -10.68 -17.78
N LEU A 353 -4.38 -9.36 -17.96
CA LEU A 353 -5.63 -8.59 -17.99
C LEU A 353 -6.55 -8.99 -19.15
N ARG A 354 -6.00 -9.24 -20.34
CA ARG A 354 -6.81 -9.71 -21.48
C ARG A 354 -7.43 -11.08 -21.20
N LYS A 355 -6.66 -12.00 -20.62
CA LYS A 355 -7.15 -13.32 -20.19
C LYS A 355 -8.26 -13.17 -19.15
N ALA A 356 -8.00 -12.42 -18.08
CA ALA A 356 -8.96 -12.19 -17.00
C ALA A 356 -10.26 -11.54 -17.49
N ILE A 357 -10.19 -10.59 -18.43
CA ILE A 357 -11.38 -10.00 -19.07
C ILE A 357 -12.13 -11.05 -19.89
N ALA A 358 -11.44 -11.88 -20.67
CA ALA A 358 -12.08 -12.94 -21.45
C ALA A 358 -12.82 -13.92 -20.54
N ASP A 359 -12.19 -14.38 -19.46
CA ASP A 359 -12.78 -15.31 -18.49
C ASP A 359 -14.05 -14.71 -17.83
N VAL A 360 -14.00 -13.41 -17.48
CA VAL A 360 -15.14 -12.67 -16.92
C VAL A 360 -16.28 -12.49 -17.93
N HIS A 361 -15.96 -12.20 -19.19
CA HIS A 361 -16.95 -12.08 -20.26
C HIS A 361 -17.64 -13.41 -20.56
N THR A 362 -16.89 -14.52 -20.58
CA THR A 362 -17.45 -15.86 -20.78
C THR A 362 -18.47 -16.18 -19.69
N PHE A 363 -18.09 -16.00 -18.43
CA PHE A 363 -19.01 -16.24 -17.30
C PHE A 363 -20.28 -15.38 -17.36
N ALA A 364 -20.16 -14.09 -17.67
CA ALA A 364 -21.32 -13.22 -17.81
C ALA A 364 -22.21 -13.59 -19.00
N MET A 365 -21.63 -14.05 -20.12
CA MET A 365 -22.41 -14.58 -21.25
C MET A 365 -23.13 -15.88 -20.88
N ASP A 366 -22.53 -16.74 -20.06
CA ASP A 366 -23.17 -17.98 -19.64
C ASP A 366 -24.40 -17.70 -18.75
N ILE A 367 -24.35 -16.67 -17.91
CA ILE A 367 -25.53 -16.18 -17.15
C ILE A 367 -26.64 -15.72 -18.12
N VAL A 368 -26.30 -14.93 -19.13
CA VAL A 368 -27.27 -14.42 -20.12
C VAL A 368 -27.90 -15.56 -20.91
N ARG A 369 -27.09 -16.52 -21.38
CA ARG A 369 -27.56 -17.70 -22.12
C ARG A 369 -28.46 -18.58 -21.28
N ALA A 370 -28.06 -18.88 -20.05
CA ALA A 370 -28.87 -19.65 -19.11
C ALA A 370 -30.23 -18.98 -18.87
N ARG A 371 -30.26 -17.65 -18.79
CA ARG A 371 -31.51 -16.89 -18.61
C ARG A 371 -32.41 -16.91 -19.84
N ARG A 372 -31.86 -16.77 -21.06
CA ARG A 372 -32.65 -16.89 -22.31
C ARG A 372 -33.24 -18.30 -22.49
N GLN A 373 -32.49 -19.35 -22.14
CA GLN A 373 -32.95 -20.73 -22.29
C GLN A 373 -34.04 -21.11 -21.26
N SER A 374 -34.06 -20.46 -20.10
CA SER A 374 -35.01 -20.71 -19.01
C SER A 374 -36.30 -19.88 -19.11
N ALA A 375 -36.61 -19.32 -20.29
CA ALA A 375 -37.69 -18.36 -20.51
C ALA A 375 -39.11 -19.00 -20.51
N SER A 376 -39.54 -19.60 -19.39
CA SER A 376 -40.97 -19.68 -19.06
C SER A 376 -41.37 -18.37 -18.35
N VAL A 377 -42.11 -17.54 -19.08
CA VAL A 377 -42.27 -16.09 -18.88
C VAL A 377 -43.13 -15.67 -17.67
N GLN A 378 -43.68 -16.58 -16.87
CA GLN A 378 -44.81 -16.25 -16.00
C GLN A 378 -44.58 -16.15 -14.49
N ASP A 379 -43.38 -16.42 -13.94
CA ASP A 379 -43.29 -16.57 -12.47
C ASP A 379 -42.11 -15.92 -11.74
N ARG A 380 -41.33 -14.97 -12.29
CA ARG A 380 -40.18 -14.38 -11.53
C ARG A 380 -39.89 -12.90 -11.78
N ASP A 381 -39.84 -12.14 -10.68
CA ASP A 381 -39.61 -10.69 -10.56
C ASP A 381 -38.12 -10.30 -10.40
N ASP A 382 -37.17 -10.87 -11.15
CA ASP A 382 -35.77 -10.44 -11.10
C ASP A 382 -35.40 -9.39 -12.17
N VAL A 383 -34.38 -8.59 -11.86
CA VAL A 383 -33.97 -7.43 -12.67
C VAL A 383 -33.58 -7.85 -14.10
N LEU A 384 -32.84 -8.95 -14.25
CA LEU A 384 -32.40 -9.42 -15.57
C LEU A 384 -33.54 -10.00 -16.40
N SER A 385 -34.51 -10.69 -15.80
CA SER A 385 -35.72 -11.14 -16.52
C SER A 385 -36.48 -9.99 -17.17
N ARG A 386 -36.55 -8.83 -16.51
CA ARG A 386 -37.20 -7.64 -17.07
C ARG A 386 -36.45 -7.07 -18.29
N PHE A 387 -35.12 -7.18 -18.31
CA PHE A 387 -34.31 -6.78 -19.45
C PHE A 387 -34.40 -7.79 -20.60
N VAL A 388 -34.42 -9.09 -20.31
CA VAL A 388 -34.56 -10.16 -21.31
C VAL A 388 -35.96 -10.15 -21.95
N ALA A 389 -37.02 -9.92 -21.15
CA ALA A 389 -38.41 -9.86 -21.64
C ALA A 389 -38.69 -8.70 -22.60
N SER A 390 -37.82 -7.68 -22.64
CA SER A 390 -37.96 -6.54 -23.55
C SER A 390 -37.52 -6.84 -24.99
N ASP A 391 -36.83 -7.97 -25.25
CA ASP A 391 -36.25 -8.46 -26.53
C ASP A 391 -35.47 -7.46 -27.41
N GLU A 392 -35.36 -6.19 -27.03
CA GLU A 392 -34.63 -5.14 -27.74
C GLU A 392 -33.12 -5.15 -27.45
N HIS A 393 -32.67 -5.94 -26.48
CA HIS A 393 -31.29 -5.91 -26.00
C HIS A 393 -30.46 -7.06 -26.59
N SER A 394 -29.34 -6.72 -27.23
CA SER A 394 -28.36 -7.72 -27.69
C SER A 394 -27.70 -8.42 -26.50
N ASP A 395 -27.21 -9.65 -26.71
CA ASP A 395 -26.54 -10.44 -25.67
C ASP A 395 -25.31 -9.74 -25.10
N GLU A 396 -24.63 -8.92 -25.91
CA GLU A 396 -23.51 -8.10 -25.48
C GLU A 396 -23.93 -7.03 -24.47
N VAL A 397 -25.07 -6.37 -24.70
CA VAL A 397 -25.62 -5.36 -23.79
C VAL A 397 -26.09 -6.02 -22.49
N LEU A 398 -26.76 -7.17 -22.57
CA LEU A 398 -27.18 -7.95 -21.40
C LEU A 398 -25.97 -8.39 -20.56
N ARG A 399 -24.90 -8.87 -21.20
CA ARG A 399 -23.64 -9.22 -20.53
C ARG A 399 -23.05 -8.00 -19.83
N ASP A 400 -23.01 -6.85 -20.48
CA ASP A 400 -22.44 -5.63 -19.90
C ASP A 400 -23.29 -5.10 -18.74
N ILE A 401 -24.61 -5.30 -18.78
CA ILE A 401 -25.53 -5.04 -17.67
C ILE A 401 -25.22 -5.98 -16.49
N VAL A 402 -25.08 -7.29 -16.74
CA VAL A 402 -24.70 -8.30 -15.72
C VAL A 402 -23.37 -7.91 -15.06
N LEU A 403 -22.34 -7.59 -15.87
CA LEU A 403 -21.04 -7.16 -15.36
C LEU A 403 -21.14 -5.88 -14.53
N SER A 404 -21.94 -4.92 -14.96
CA SER A 404 -22.15 -3.67 -14.22
C SER A 404 -22.78 -3.92 -12.85
N PHE A 405 -23.81 -4.77 -12.77
CA PHE A 405 -24.41 -5.17 -11.50
C PHE A 405 -23.42 -5.91 -10.60
N LEU A 406 -22.65 -6.86 -11.15
CA LEU A 406 -21.62 -7.60 -10.39
C LEU A 406 -20.55 -6.67 -9.79
N ILE A 407 -20.05 -5.71 -10.56
CA ILE A 407 -19.07 -4.72 -10.10
C ILE A 407 -19.66 -3.88 -8.96
N VAL A 408 -20.88 -3.39 -9.14
CA VAL A 408 -21.54 -2.52 -8.15
C VAL A 408 -21.85 -3.30 -6.86
N GLY A 409 -22.45 -4.49 -6.96
CA GLY A 409 -22.95 -5.23 -5.82
C GLY A 409 -21.87 -5.89 -4.96
N ARG A 410 -20.82 -6.45 -5.59
CA ARG A 410 -19.80 -7.23 -4.88
C ARG A 410 -18.94 -6.36 -3.96
N ASP A 411 -18.26 -5.38 -4.52
CA ASP A 411 -17.20 -4.66 -3.80
C ASP A 411 -17.74 -3.59 -2.85
N THR A 412 -18.84 -2.92 -3.22
CA THR A 412 -19.42 -1.88 -2.37
C THR A 412 -20.02 -2.49 -1.10
N THR A 413 -20.71 -3.62 -1.22
CA THR A 413 -21.28 -4.37 -0.09
C THR A 413 -20.17 -4.93 0.79
N ALA A 414 -19.15 -5.57 0.21
CA ALA A 414 -18.04 -6.12 0.97
C ALA A 414 -17.28 -5.03 1.74
N SER A 415 -17.01 -3.89 1.10
CA SER A 415 -16.36 -2.75 1.74
C SER A 415 -17.21 -2.16 2.86
N GLY A 416 -18.50 -1.94 2.62
CA GLY A 416 -19.43 -1.40 3.62
C GLY A 416 -19.54 -2.28 4.86
N LEU A 417 -19.70 -3.59 4.67
CA LEU A 417 -19.78 -4.56 5.78
C LEU A 417 -18.46 -4.68 6.52
N SER A 418 -17.32 -4.66 5.81
CA SER A 418 -16.00 -4.74 6.45
C SER A 418 -15.76 -3.58 7.41
N TRP A 419 -16.07 -2.35 6.97
CA TRP A 419 -15.99 -1.19 7.84
C TRP A 419 -17.00 -1.23 8.97
N PHE A 420 -18.22 -1.71 8.71
CA PHE A 420 -19.24 -1.86 9.74
C PHE A 420 -18.79 -2.83 10.85
N PHE A 421 -18.33 -4.04 10.51
CA PHE A 421 -17.84 -5.00 11.49
C PHE A 421 -16.55 -4.54 12.19
N CYS A 422 -15.66 -3.84 11.50
CA CYS A 422 -14.48 -3.21 12.10
C CYS A 422 -14.87 -2.15 13.16
N LEU A 423 -15.92 -1.38 12.89
CA LEU A 423 -16.45 -0.40 13.81
C LEU A 423 -17.16 -1.05 15.01
N LEU A 424 -17.89 -2.16 14.79
CA LEU A 424 -18.54 -2.92 15.85
C LEU A 424 -17.56 -3.62 16.79
N SER A 425 -16.45 -4.17 16.28
CA SER A 425 -15.45 -4.86 17.10
C SER A 425 -14.79 -3.94 18.13
N SER A 426 -14.80 -2.63 17.87
CA SER A 426 -14.25 -1.62 18.78
C SER A 426 -15.28 -1.09 19.79
N ARG A 427 -16.57 -1.46 19.68
CA ARG A 427 -17.68 -0.92 20.49
C ARG A 427 -18.69 -1.99 20.93
N PRO A 428 -18.39 -2.74 22.00
CA PRO A 428 -19.30 -3.75 22.57
C PRO A 428 -20.65 -3.18 23.02
N ASP A 429 -20.69 -1.90 23.41
CA ASP A 429 -21.91 -1.18 23.79
C ASP A 429 -22.92 -1.06 22.64
N VAL A 430 -22.43 -0.82 21.42
CA VAL A 430 -23.27 -0.75 20.23
C VAL A 430 -23.73 -2.14 19.81
N VAL A 431 -22.84 -3.14 19.93
CA VAL A 431 -23.18 -4.55 19.64
C VAL A 431 -24.31 -5.03 20.54
N ALA A 432 -24.24 -4.75 21.85
CA ALA A 432 -25.29 -5.14 22.80
C ALA A 432 -26.65 -4.53 22.41
N ARG A 433 -26.69 -3.24 22.07
CA ARG A 433 -27.93 -2.56 21.66
C ARG A 433 -28.51 -3.08 20.35
N ILE A 434 -27.66 -3.40 19.37
CA ILE A 434 -28.10 -4.03 18.12
C ILE A 434 -28.67 -5.41 18.43
N ALA A 435 -28.00 -6.21 19.26
CA ALA A 435 -28.48 -7.54 19.64
C ALA A 435 -29.83 -7.47 20.38
N ASP A 436 -30.02 -6.48 21.26
CA ASP A 436 -31.29 -6.28 21.96
C ASP A 436 -32.41 -5.85 21.02
N GLU A 437 -32.14 -4.97 20.05
CA GLU A 437 -33.11 -4.59 19.02
C GLU A 437 -33.50 -5.79 18.14
N VAL A 438 -32.52 -6.57 17.67
CA VAL A 438 -32.77 -7.78 16.86
C VAL A 438 -33.59 -8.80 17.65
N ARG A 439 -33.32 -9.00 18.94
CA ARG A 439 -34.13 -9.86 19.81
C ARG A 439 -35.54 -9.31 20.00
N ALA A 440 -35.69 -8.00 20.16
CA ALA A 440 -36.99 -7.36 20.35
C ALA A 440 -37.89 -7.50 19.13
N VAL A 441 -37.35 -7.34 17.92
CA VAL A 441 -38.09 -7.53 16.66
C VAL A 441 -38.43 -9.01 16.41
N ARG A 442 -37.60 -9.94 16.91
CA ARG A 442 -37.85 -11.39 16.76
C ARG A 442 -38.96 -11.92 17.69
N LYS A 443 -39.07 -11.37 18.91
CA LYS A 443 -40.08 -11.78 19.91
C LYS A 443 -41.54 -11.79 19.42
N PRO A 444 -42.05 -10.77 18.69
CA PRO A 444 -43.45 -10.76 18.23
C PRO A 444 -43.71 -11.64 16.99
N THR A 445 -42.68 -12.17 16.33
CA THR A 445 -42.83 -12.81 14.99
C THR A 445 -42.80 -14.35 15.05
N ASP A 446 -42.74 -14.95 16.25
CA ASP A 446 -42.64 -16.41 16.53
C ASP A 446 -41.67 -17.19 15.60
N THR A 447 -40.60 -16.51 15.18
CA THR A 447 -39.66 -17.00 14.17
C THR A 447 -38.47 -17.63 14.88
N ARG A 448 -38.20 -18.91 14.64
CA ARG A 448 -37.14 -19.66 15.34
C ARG A 448 -35.75 -19.07 15.06
N LEU A 449 -34.80 -19.33 15.95
CA LEU A 449 -33.41 -18.90 15.79
C LEU A 449 -32.79 -19.57 14.54
N GLY A 450 -32.78 -18.87 13.41
CA GLY A 450 -32.27 -19.38 12.13
C GLY A 450 -33.18 -19.10 10.94
N GLU A 451 -34.46 -18.78 11.17
CA GLU A 451 -35.38 -18.42 10.11
C GLU A 451 -35.17 -16.95 9.63
N PRO A 452 -35.31 -16.70 8.32
CA PRO A 452 -35.08 -15.38 7.72
C PRO A 452 -36.12 -14.35 8.19
N PHE A 453 -35.67 -13.11 8.38
CA PHE A 453 -36.57 -12.00 8.69
C PHE A 453 -37.45 -11.67 7.47
N ARG A 454 -38.74 -11.42 7.69
CA ARG A 454 -39.63 -10.82 6.69
C ARG A 454 -39.17 -9.39 6.39
N PHE A 455 -39.47 -8.90 5.19
CA PHE A 455 -39.06 -7.55 4.76
C PHE A 455 -39.56 -6.45 5.72
N ASP A 456 -40.81 -6.57 6.19
CA ASP A 456 -41.40 -5.62 7.14
C ASP A 456 -40.64 -5.60 8.49
N ALA A 457 -40.21 -6.77 8.96
CA ALA A 457 -39.44 -6.88 10.21
C ALA A 457 -38.03 -6.29 10.09
N LEU A 458 -37.43 -6.24 8.88
CA LEU A 458 -36.14 -5.58 8.67
C LEU A 458 -36.26 -4.06 8.81
N TRP A 459 -37.42 -3.48 8.50
CA TRP A 459 -37.66 -2.04 8.57
C TRP A 459 -37.73 -1.52 10.02
N GLU A 460 -38.21 -2.37 10.93
CA GLU A 460 -38.30 -2.09 12.38
C GLU A 460 -36.93 -2.02 13.09
N MET A 461 -35.83 -2.46 12.43
CA MET A 461 -34.47 -2.43 12.98
C MET A 461 -33.80 -1.05 12.85
N HIS A 462 -34.42 -0.02 13.46
CA HIS A 462 -34.02 1.37 13.28
C HIS A 462 -32.60 1.68 13.78
N TYR A 463 -32.17 1.08 14.90
CA TYR A 463 -30.85 1.30 15.46
C TYR A 463 -29.75 0.62 14.64
N LEU A 464 -30.01 -0.59 14.12
CA LEU A 464 -29.14 -1.25 13.15
C LEU A 464 -28.99 -0.42 11.87
N HIS A 465 -30.10 0.09 11.32
CA HIS A 465 -30.08 0.97 10.15
C HIS A 465 -29.28 2.26 10.40
N ALA A 466 -29.46 2.88 11.58
CA ALA A 466 -28.70 4.06 12.00
C ALA A 466 -27.20 3.75 12.14
N ALA A 467 -26.84 2.58 12.68
CA ALA A 467 -25.45 2.15 12.84
C ALA A 467 -24.77 1.89 11.48
N LEU A 468 -25.46 1.24 10.55
CA LEU A 468 -25.01 1.03 9.16
C LEU A 468 -24.83 2.36 8.42
N THR A 469 -25.80 3.26 8.54
CA THR A 469 -25.74 4.59 7.91
C THR A 469 -24.57 5.41 8.45
N GLU A 470 -24.36 5.38 9.77
CA GLU A 470 -23.21 6.06 10.38
C GLU A 470 -21.88 5.45 9.94
N SER A 471 -21.80 4.11 9.78
CA SER A 471 -20.63 3.43 9.21
C SER A 471 -20.32 3.96 7.80
N MET A 472 -21.31 4.00 6.92
CA MET A 472 -21.15 4.51 5.55
C MET A 472 -20.86 6.02 5.50
N ARG A 473 -21.34 6.80 6.47
CA ARG A 473 -21.00 8.23 6.58
C ARG A 473 -19.51 8.45 6.86
N LEU A 474 -18.92 7.55 7.64
CA LEU A 474 -17.51 7.62 8.06
C LEU A 474 -16.57 6.98 7.04
N TYR A 475 -17.00 5.84 6.51
CA TYR A 475 -16.28 5.03 5.54
C TYR A 475 -17.22 4.70 4.38
N PRO A 476 -17.45 5.66 3.46
CA PRO A 476 -18.28 5.41 2.29
C PRO A 476 -17.62 4.36 1.40
N PRO A 477 -18.33 3.28 1.00
CA PRO A 477 -17.78 2.25 0.12
C PRO A 477 -17.27 2.82 -1.22
N ALA A 478 -17.99 3.79 -1.78
CA ALA A 478 -17.57 4.56 -2.94
C ALA A 478 -17.10 5.96 -2.51
N SER A 479 -15.79 6.12 -2.36
CA SER A 479 -15.20 7.40 -1.91
C SER A 479 -14.95 8.42 -3.05
N VAL A 480 -15.09 7.99 -4.32
CA VAL A 480 -14.82 8.81 -5.51
C VAL A 480 -15.95 8.65 -6.52
N VAL A 481 -16.73 9.71 -6.74
CA VAL A 481 -17.72 9.79 -7.84
C VAL A 481 -17.26 10.89 -8.81
N ARG A 482 -16.99 10.52 -10.06
CA ARG A 482 -16.55 11.47 -11.10
C ARG A 482 -17.76 11.86 -11.95
N GLY A 483 -18.39 12.98 -11.62
CA GLY A 483 -19.45 13.54 -12.46
C GLY A 483 -18.85 14.16 -13.73
N GLY A 484 -19.23 13.64 -14.91
CA GLY A 484 -18.99 14.31 -16.18
C GLY A 484 -19.84 15.58 -16.23
N ARG A 485 -19.21 16.76 -16.22
CA ARG A 485 -19.94 18.02 -16.45
C ARG A 485 -19.96 18.32 -17.94
N HIS A 486 -21.15 18.24 -18.54
CA HIS A 486 -21.43 18.79 -19.87
C HIS A 486 -21.85 20.29 -19.84
N THR A 487 -21.51 21.05 -18.80
CA THR A 487 -21.75 22.50 -18.75
C THR A 487 -20.45 23.28 -18.49
N PRO A 488 -20.18 24.35 -19.26
CA PRO A 488 -18.95 25.12 -19.12
C PRO A 488 -19.07 26.09 -17.94
N ARG A 489 -18.82 25.61 -16.72
CA ARG A 489 -18.49 26.50 -15.59
C ARG A 489 -16.98 26.64 -15.50
N ARG A 490 -16.50 27.87 -15.75
CA ARG A 490 -15.11 28.29 -15.59
C ARG A 490 -14.54 27.82 -14.24
N HIS A 491 -13.37 27.20 -14.32
CA HIS A 491 -12.46 26.78 -13.25
C HIS A 491 -12.91 25.64 -12.30
N ALA A 492 -12.52 24.41 -12.66
CA ALA A 492 -12.24 23.35 -11.68
C ALA A 492 -10.92 22.64 -12.02
N ARG A 493 -9.90 22.83 -11.19
CA ARG A 493 -8.56 22.19 -11.31
C ARG A 493 -8.62 20.69 -10.90
N PRO A 494 -7.80 19.81 -11.50
CA PRO A 494 -7.84 18.35 -11.29
C PRO A 494 -7.44 17.84 -9.88
N ARG A 495 -6.92 18.71 -8.99
CA ARG A 495 -6.29 18.35 -7.70
C ARG A 495 -7.26 18.14 -6.51
N ARG A 496 -8.58 18.15 -6.71
CA ARG A 496 -9.57 17.99 -5.61
C ARG A 496 -9.89 16.53 -5.24
N LEU A 497 -9.76 15.60 -6.18
CA LEU A 497 -10.24 14.21 -6.03
C LEU A 497 -9.60 13.45 -4.84
N VAL A 498 -8.29 13.56 -4.66
CA VAL A 498 -7.56 12.86 -3.57
C VAL A 498 -7.75 13.53 -2.21
N ARG A 499 -7.99 14.85 -2.19
CA ARG A 499 -8.15 15.61 -0.94
C ARG A 499 -9.47 15.31 -0.25
N ASP A 500 -10.54 15.04 -1.00
CA ASP A 500 -11.86 14.79 -0.44
C ASP A 500 -11.93 13.41 0.25
N VAL A 501 -11.30 12.38 -0.34
CA VAL A 501 -11.16 11.03 0.26
C VAL A 501 -10.32 11.02 1.54
N GLN A 502 -9.22 11.78 1.57
CA GLN A 502 -8.38 11.87 2.78
C GLN A 502 -9.05 12.70 3.89
N ARG A 503 -9.84 13.73 3.54
CA ARG A 503 -10.60 14.55 4.50
C ARG A 503 -11.71 13.76 5.18
N THR A 504 -12.45 12.93 4.45
CA THR A 504 -13.49 12.06 5.04
C THR A 504 -12.88 11.05 6.01
N ARG A 505 -11.80 10.36 5.62
CA ARG A 505 -11.08 9.40 6.51
C ARG A 505 -10.54 10.04 7.79
N HIS A 506 -9.98 11.25 7.71
CA HIS A 506 -9.40 11.93 8.88
C HIS A 506 -10.47 12.47 9.83
N ARG A 507 -11.62 12.94 9.31
CA ARG A 507 -12.80 13.33 10.10
C ARG A 507 -13.47 12.13 10.75
N ALA A 508 -13.53 10.99 10.06
CA ALA A 508 -14.11 9.76 10.58
C ALA A 508 -13.35 9.23 11.80
N ARG A 509 -12.03 9.12 11.68
CA ARG A 509 -11.16 8.61 12.75
C ARG A 509 -11.17 9.50 14.00
N THR A 510 -11.25 10.82 13.83
CA THR A 510 -11.34 11.78 14.95
C THR A 510 -12.74 11.88 15.55
N ALA A 511 -13.81 11.77 14.75
CA ALA A 511 -15.19 11.79 15.25
C ALA A 511 -15.54 10.52 16.05
N TRP A 512 -14.98 9.37 15.67
CA TRP A 512 -15.22 8.10 16.38
C TRP A 512 -14.30 7.88 17.59
N SER A 513 -13.04 8.33 17.55
CA SER A 513 -12.08 8.09 18.65
C SER A 513 -12.19 9.06 19.83
N THR A 514 -12.80 10.24 19.65
CA THR A 514 -12.78 11.29 20.68
C THR A 514 -13.95 11.25 21.64
N GLY A 515 -14.90 10.31 21.49
CA GLY A 515 -16.01 10.20 22.43
C GLY A 515 -16.73 11.54 22.65
N ARG A 516 -16.78 12.45 21.66
CA ARG A 516 -17.63 13.65 21.71
C ARG A 516 -19.08 13.18 21.68
N SER A 517 -19.56 12.70 22.83
CA SER A 517 -20.92 12.68 23.39
C SER A 517 -22.09 12.75 22.39
N GLY A 518 -21.98 12.06 21.26
CA GLY A 518 -22.86 12.30 20.14
C GLY A 518 -22.94 11.18 19.13
N GLY A 519 -22.16 10.09 19.23
CA GLY A 519 -22.33 8.94 18.34
C GLY A 519 -23.58 8.13 18.72
N SER A 520 -23.61 7.62 19.96
CA SER A 520 -24.77 6.92 20.52
C SER A 520 -26.00 7.83 20.64
N ALA A 521 -25.82 9.09 21.06
CA ALA A 521 -26.91 10.07 21.13
C ALA A 521 -27.42 10.51 19.75
N ARG A 522 -26.59 10.57 18.69
CA ARG A 522 -27.09 10.83 17.32
C ARG A 522 -27.71 9.60 16.68
N MET A 523 -27.23 8.39 16.96
CA MET A 523 -27.91 7.16 16.55
C MET A 523 -29.32 7.10 17.17
N ALA A 524 -29.43 7.38 18.48
CA ALA A 524 -30.71 7.50 19.18
C ALA A 524 -31.58 8.69 18.70
N CYS A 525 -30.98 9.80 18.29
CA CYS A 525 -31.70 10.94 17.72
C CYS A 525 -32.15 10.68 16.27
N SER A 526 -31.37 9.92 15.48
CA SER A 526 -31.77 9.50 14.14
C SER A 526 -32.85 8.42 14.16
N SER A 527 -32.83 7.52 15.15
CA SER A 527 -33.92 6.56 15.36
C SER A 527 -35.19 7.24 15.86
N ARG A 528 -35.09 8.24 16.74
CA ARG A 528 -36.23 9.10 17.10
C ARG A 528 -36.79 9.88 15.91
N ARG A 529 -35.94 10.47 15.05
CA ARG A 529 -36.39 11.18 13.84
C ARG A 529 -36.97 10.26 12.76
N ALA A 530 -36.54 8.99 12.71
CA ALA A 530 -37.17 7.98 11.86
C ALA A 530 -38.59 7.66 12.37
N ARG A 531 -38.75 7.42 13.69
CA ARG A 531 -40.06 7.23 14.34
C ARG A 531 -41.00 8.44 14.23
N GLU A 532 -40.47 9.67 14.29
CA GLU A 532 -41.28 10.90 14.17
C GLU A 532 -41.72 11.20 12.73
N ARG A 533 -41.06 10.63 11.72
CA ARG A 533 -41.47 10.76 10.29
C ARG A 533 -42.54 9.77 9.88
N GLU A 534 -42.91 8.85 10.77
CA GLU A 534 -43.92 7.81 10.55
C GLU A 534 -45.29 8.14 11.18
N MET A 535 -45.54 9.40 11.57
CA MET A 535 -46.93 9.81 11.83
C MET A 535 -47.70 9.92 10.50
N PRO A 536 -48.85 9.24 10.37
CA PRO A 536 -49.66 9.28 9.16
C PRO A 536 -50.13 10.72 8.88
N ALA A 537 -50.17 11.07 7.59
CA ALA A 537 -50.52 12.41 7.08
C ALA A 537 -51.98 12.86 7.34
N SER A 538 -52.71 12.23 8.27
CA SER A 538 -54.13 12.50 8.55
C SER A 538 -54.40 13.39 9.78
N GLN A 539 -53.39 13.77 10.57
CA GLN A 539 -53.59 14.62 11.77
C GLN A 539 -53.06 16.06 11.65
N ARG A 540 -52.79 16.53 10.42
CA ARG A 540 -52.30 17.89 10.16
C ARG A 540 -53.37 18.84 9.63
N LYS A 541 -54.57 18.85 10.23
CA LYS A 541 -55.59 19.91 10.08
C LYS A 541 -56.49 19.96 11.33
N ARG A 542 -56.80 21.19 11.76
CA ARG A 542 -57.42 21.62 13.04
C ARG A 542 -56.39 21.60 14.18
N ASP A 543 -55.94 22.70 14.76
CA ASP A 543 -56.45 24.08 14.89
C ASP A 543 -55.31 25.11 14.81
#